data_AF-A0A519XR77-F1
#
_entry.id   AF-A0A519XR77-F1
#
_cell.length_a   1.000
_cell.length_b   1.000
_cell.length_c   1.000
_cell.angle_alpha   90.00
_cell.angle_beta   90.00
_cell.angle_gamma   90.00
#
_symmetry.space_group_name_H-M   'P 1'
#
loop_
_entity.id
_entity.type
_entity.pdbx_description
1 polymer ?
#
loop_
_entity_poly.entity_id
_entity_poly.type
_entity_poly.pdbx_seq_one_letter_code
_entity_poly.pdbx_strand_id
1 'polypeptide(L)'
;RDSGVDFVCCDMPDANTLTVGLFAVLAQHERETISKRTKDALAAKKARGAQLGTPANLTAAAREQSLLVRRAHLLQHPGLRQTAAFVSSRRAQGVSFRQLAGELNALGFTAPRGGAFNQKQVQRLHERLRLVSKPTAAE
;
A
#
# COMPACT_ATOMS: atom_id res chain seq x y z
N ARG A 1 7.34 -28.12 -5.14
CA ARG A 1 7.35 -29.61 -5.21
C ARG A 1 6.07 -30.14 -5.82
N ASP A 2 4.92 -29.49 -5.61
CA ASP A 2 3.60 -30.09 -5.92
C ASP A 2 3.03 -29.77 -7.31
N SER A 3 3.82 -29.18 -8.23
CA SER A 3 3.38 -28.91 -9.61
C SER A 3 3.71 -30.03 -10.60
N GLY A 4 4.53 -31.02 -10.22
CA GLY A 4 4.96 -32.12 -11.11
C GLY A 4 5.81 -31.68 -12.30
N VAL A 5 6.38 -30.48 -12.27
CA VAL A 5 7.20 -29.92 -13.36
C VAL A 5 8.67 -30.22 -13.10
N ASP A 6 9.37 -30.70 -14.13
CA ASP A 6 10.81 -30.90 -14.10
C ASP A 6 11.55 -29.55 -14.02
N PHE A 7 12.44 -29.44 -13.04
CA PHE A 7 13.18 -28.22 -12.75
C PHE A 7 14.67 -28.46 -13.00
N VAL A 8 15.27 -27.61 -13.83
CA VAL A 8 16.71 -27.64 -14.15
C VAL A 8 17.32 -26.30 -13.76
N CYS A 9 18.41 -26.34 -12.97
CA CYS A 9 19.20 -25.15 -12.66
C CYS A 9 20.19 -24.88 -13.80
N CYS A 10 20.13 -23.70 -14.43
CA CYS A 10 21.09 -23.33 -15.49
C CYS A 10 22.56 -23.41 -15.02
N ASP A 11 22.82 -23.03 -13.77
CA ASP A 11 24.18 -23.00 -13.19
C ASP A 11 24.61 -24.35 -12.60
N MET A 12 23.67 -25.28 -12.40
CA MET A 12 23.96 -26.63 -11.91
C MET A 12 22.99 -27.63 -12.58
N PRO A 13 23.18 -27.95 -13.87
CA PRO A 13 22.24 -28.75 -14.63
C PRO A 13 22.00 -30.15 -14.05
N ASP A 14 22.99 -30.71 -13.35
CA ASP A 14 22.93 -32.03 -12.71
C ASP A 14 22.27 -32.02 -11.31
N ALA A 15 21.72 -30.88 -10.87
CA ALA A 15 21.07 -30.75 -9.57
C ALA A 15 19.78 -31.57 -9.50
N ASN A 16 19.88 -32.79 -8.97
CA ASN A 16 18.72 -33.64 -8.74
C ASN A 16 17.87 -33.18 -7.52
N THR A 17 16.72 -33.83 -7.32
CA THR A 17 15.77 -33.49 -6.25
C THR A 17 16.37 -33.55 -4.84
N LEU A 18 17.34 -34.43 -4.60
CA LEU A 18 18.04 -34.54 -3.31
C LEU A 18 18.94 -33.32 -3.10
N THR A 19 19.74 -32.97 -4.11
CA THR A 19 20.66 -31.83 -4.08
C THR A 19 19.90 -30.52 -3.83
N VAL A 20 18.79 -30.29 -4.55
CA VAL A 20 17.94 -29.10 -4.36
C VAL A 20 17.32 -29.08 -2.96
N GLY A 21 16.87 -30.23 -2.46
CA GLY A 21 16.32 -30.35 -1.10
C GLY A 21 17.34 -30.02 -0.02
N LEU A 22 18.59 -30.51 -0.16
CA LEU A 22 19.68 -30.22 0.76
C LEU A 22 20.01 -28.72 0.77
N PHE A 23 20.15 -28.10 -0.40
CA PHE A 23 20.40 -26.66 -0.49
C PHE A 23 19.26 -25.83 0.11
N ALA A 24 18.01 -26.26 -0.05
CA ALA A 24 16.88 -25.59 0.58
C ALA A 24 16.96 -25.63 2.12
N VAL A 25 17.34 -26.77 2.70
CA VAL A 25 17.53 -26.91 4.15
C VAL A 25 18.71 -26.05 4.64
N LEU A 26 19.82 -26.06 3.91
CA LEU A 26 20.98 -25.22 4.24
C LEU A 26 20.63 -23.73 4.16
N ALA A 27 19.94 -23.29 3.11
CA ALA A 27 19.50 -21.91 2.95
C ALA A 27 18.54 -21.48 4.06
N GLN A 28 17.63 -22.36 4.48
CA GLN A 28 16.73 -22.10 5.60
C GLN A 28 17.50 -21.96 6.92
N HIS A 29 18.46 -22.84 7.20
CA HIS A 29 19.31 -22.75 8.38
C HIS A 29 20.12 -21.43 8.42
N GLU A 30 20.68 -21.02 7.29
CA GLU A 30 21.42 -19.76 7.17
C GLU A 30 20.50 -18.55 7.45
N ARG A 31 19.30 -18.55 6.87
CA ARG A 31 18.29 -17.51 7.11
C ARG A 31 17.94 -17.39 8.59
N GLU A 32 17.70 -18.52 9.26
CA GLU A 32 17.39 -18.56 10.69
C GLU A 32 18.55 -18.04 11.54
N THR A 33 19.78 -18.43 11.19
CA THR A 33 21.00 -17.99 11.87
C THR A 33 21.21 -16.48 11.72
N ILE A 34 21.07 -15.92 10.52
CA ILE A 34 21.14 -14.48 10.27
C ILE A 34 20.04 -13.75 11.05
N SER A 35 18.81 -14.28 11.04
CA SER A 35 17.68 -13.70 11.78
C SER A 35 17.98 -13.64 13.28
N LYS A 36 18.46 -14.74 13.84
CA LYS A 36 18.84 -14.84 15.27
C LYS A 36 19.91 -13.82 15.61
N ARG A 37 21.04 -13.82 14.89
CA ARG A 37 22.15 -12.88 15.13
C ARG A 37 21.71 -11.42 15.04
N THR A 38 20.87 -11.07 14.07
CA THR A 38 20.35 -9.71 13.91
C THR A 38 19.47 -9.31 15.09
N LYS A 39 18.56 -10.19 15.53
CA LYS A 39 17.69 -9.94 16.70
C LYS A 39 18.51 -9.78 17.97
N ASP A 40 19.48 -10.66 18.19
CA ASP A 40 20.36 -10.61 19.37
C ASP A 40 21.19 -9.31 19.38
N ALA A 41 21.75 -8.91 18.23
CA ALA A 41 22.50 -7.66 18.10
C ALA A 41 21.62 -6.43 18.36
N LEU A 42 20.39 -6.40 17.84
CA LEU A 42 19.43 -5.32 18.09
C LEU A 42 18.99 -5.27 19.55
N ALA A 43 18.76 -6.42 20.18
CA ALA A 43 18.43 -6.51 21.61
C ALA A 43 19.58 -5.98 22.48
N ALA A 44 20.81 -6.39 22.21
CA ALA A 44 21.99 -5.88 22.90
C ALA A 44 22.19 -4.37 22.68
N LYS A 45 21.97 -3.87 21.44
CA LYS A 45 22.03 -2.44 21.13
C LYS A 45 20.98 -1.64 21.90
N LYS A 46 19.76 -2.15 22.01
CA LYS A 46 18.68 -1.56 22.82
C LYS A 46 19.01 -1.58 24.32
N ALA A 47 19.57 -2.68 24.82
CA ALA A 47 20.01 -2.80 26.22
C ALA A 47 21.12 -1.80 26.59
N ARG A 48 21.98 -1.44 25.63
CA ARG A 48 22.96 -0.34 25.78
C ARG A 48 22.34 1.07 25.75
N GLY A 49 21.01 1.19 25.69
CA GLY A 49 20.30 2.46 25.70
C GLY A 49 20.14 3.13 24.34
N ALA A 50 20.55 2.48 23.24
CA ALA A 50 20.35 3.05 21.91
C ALA A 50 18.86 2.98 21.49
N GLN A 51 18.31 4.10 21.00
CA GLN A 51 16.99 4.15 20.42
C GLN A 51 17.00 3.50 19.02
N LEU A 52 16.08 2.57 18.77
CA LEU A 52 15.89 1.94 17.46
C LEU A 52 14.72 2.59 16.73
N GLY A 53 14.95 3.00 15.49
CA GLY A 53 13.98 3.69 14.64
C GLY A 53 13.82 5.17 14.97
N THR A 54 13.31 5.94 14.00
CA THR A 54 13.06 7.38 14.14
C THR A 54 11.64 7.69 13.66
N PRO A 55 10.66 7.93 14.57
CA PRO A 55 9.28 8.22 14.19
C PRO A 55 9.09 9.66 13.69
N ALA A 56 10.16 10.43 13.46
CA ALA A 56 10.11 11.84 13.05
C ALA A 56 9.24 12.09 11.81
N ASN A 57 9.12 11.11 10.91
CA ASN A 57 8.30 11.21 9.70
C ASN A 57 6.89 10.61 9.85
N LEU A 58 6.54 10.06 11.03
CA LEU A 58 5.23 9.48 11.34
C LEU A 58 4.35 10.44 12.15
N THR A 59 4.56 11.74 12.00
CA THR A 59 3.83 12.78 12.72
C THR A 59 2.47 13.09 12.10
N ALA A 60 1.58 13.71 12.87
CA ALA A 60 0.31 14.23 12.36
C ALA A 60 0.55 15.27 11.24
N ALA A 61 1.54 16.14 11.40
CA ALA A 61 1.95 17.10 10.38
C ALA A 61 2.37 16.44 9.06
N ALA A 62 3.16 15.35 9.10
CA ALA A 62 3.54 14.62 7.88
C ALA A 62 2.32 13.98 7.17
N ARG A 63 1.33 13.52 7.95
CA ARG A 63 0.06 13.01 7.40
C ARG A 63 -0.75 14.12 6.74
N GLU A 64 -0.81 15.30 7.36
CA GLU A 64 -1.50 16.47 6.80
C GLU A 64 -0.85 16.96 5.51
N GLN A 65 0.48 17.09 5.49
CA GLN A 65 1.23 17.43 4.27
C GLN A 65 0.96 16.42 3.15
N SER A 66 0.91 15.13 3.46
CA SER A 66 0.53 14.09 2.49
C SER A 66 -0.89 14.28 1.94
N LEU A 67 -1.84 14.75 2.76
CA LEU A 67 -3.20 15.06 2.32
C LEU A 67 -3.23 16.28 1.39
N LEU A 68 -2.46 17.33 1.71
CA LEU A 68 -2.34 18.51 0.86
C LEU A 68 -1.79 18.17 -0.53
N VAL A 69 -0.72 17.37 -0.60
CA VAL A 69 -0.15 16.91 -1.88
C VAL A 69 -1.17 16.10 -2.68
N ARG A 70 -1.89 15.16 -2.03
CA ARG A 70 -2.93 14.36 -2.69
C ARG A 70 -4.09 15.23 -3.19
N ARG A 71 -4.42 16.30 -2.48
CA ARG A 71 -5.45 17.26 -2.90
C ARG A 71 -4.97 18.12 -4.08
N ALA A 72 -3.74 18.61 -4.03
CA ALA A 72 -3.14 19.34 -5.14
C ALA A 72 -3.15 18.49 -6.42
N HIS A 73 -2.84 17.19 -6.32
CA HIS A 73 -2.96 16.24 -7.42
C HIS A 73 -4.40 16.12 -7.93
N LEU A 74 -5.41 15.98 -7.06
CA LEU A 74 -6.82 15.97 -7.49
C LEU A 74 -7.20 17.23 -8.26
N LEU A 75 -6.69 18.39 -7.83
CA LEU A 75 -6.86 19.61 -8.57
C LEU A 75 -6.07 19.54 -9.89
N GLN A 76 -4.80 19.20 -9.95
CA GLN A 76 -4.07 19.28 -11.22
C GLN A 76 -4.61 18.35 -12.34
N HIS A 77 -5.33 17.28 -11.99
CA HIS A 77 -5.87 16.32 -12.96
C HIS A 77 -7.38 16.50 -13.27
N PRO A 78 -7.77 16.96 -14.47
CA PRO A 78 -9.16 17.30 -14.79
C PRO A 78 -10.14 16.11 -14.68
N GLY A 79 -9.76 14.91 -15.15
CA GLY A 79 -10.62 13.72 -15.02
C GLY A 79 -10.89 13.33 -13.57
N LEU A 80 -9.91 13.51 -12.68
CA LEU A 80 -10.06 13.31 -11.25
C LEU A 80 -10.95 14.38 -10.60
N ARG A 81 -10.83 15.65 -11.01
CA ARG A 81 -11.75 16.72 -10.57
C ARG A 81 -13.21 16.39 -10.92
N GLN A 82 -13.47 15.97 -12.15
CA GLN A 82 -14.82 15.62 -12.62
C GLN A 82 -15.38 14.42 -11.85
N THR A 83 -14.58 13.36 -11.70
CA THR A 83 -14.95 12.19 -10.89
C THR A 83 -15.27 12.60 -9.45
N ALA A 84 -14.43 13.45 -8.84
CA ALA A 84 -14.60 13.95 -7.49
C ALA A 84 -15.91 14.76 -7.31
N ALA A 85 -16.24 15.62 -8.26
CA ALA A 85 -17.47 16.41 -8.25
C ALA A 85 -18.70 15.50 -8.38
N PHE A 86 -18.67 14.54 -9.30
CA PHE A 86 -19.74 13.55 -9.47
C PHE A 86 -19.98 12.74 -8.18
N VAL A 87 -18.90 12.19 -7.60
CA VAL A 87 -18.96 11.42 -6.35
C VAL A 87 -19.54 12.27 -5.20
N SER A 88 -19.16 13.54 -5.11
CA SER A 88 -19.66 14.43 -4.06
C SER A 88 -21.16 14.73 -4.21
N SER A 89 -21.61 15.04 -5.43
CA SER A 89 -23.02 15.30 -5.74
C SER A 89 -23.90 14.10 -5.44
N ARG A 90 -23.53 12.91 -5.96
CA ARG A 90 -24.31 11.69 -5.74
C ARG A 90 -24.26 11.22 -4.29
N ARG A 91 -23.16 11.47 -3.56
CA ARG A 91 -23.10 11.13 -2.14
C ARG A 91 -24.00 12.03 -1.30
N ALA A 92 -24.19 13.31 -1.68
CA ALA A 92 -25.17 14.19 -1.04
C ALA A 92 -26.62 13.68 -1.23
N GLN A 93 -26.88 12.92 -2.29
CA GLN A 93 -28.17 12.25 -2.54
C GLN A 93 -28.31 10.89 -1.81
N GLY A 94 -27.36 10.54 -0.92
CA GLY A 94 -27.42 9.33 -0.10
C GLY A 94 -26.90 8.05 -0.76
N VAL A 95 -26.47 8.10 -2.03
CA VAL A 95 -25.98 6.92 -2.77
C VAL A 95 -24.78 6.29 -2.08
N SER A 96 -24.75 4.95 -1.99
CA SER A 96 -23.67 4.22 -1.34
C SER A 96 -22.38 4.24 -2.19
N PHE A 97 -21.21 4.15 -1.56
CA PHE A 97 -19.93 4.10 -2.30
C PHE A 97 -19.81 2.89 -3.23
N ARG A 98 -20.54 1.80 -2.95
CA ARG A 98 -20.54 0.61 -3.81
C ARG A 98 -21.31 0.88 -5.10
N GLN A 99 -22.49 1.49 -4.98
CA GLN A 99 -23.28 1.92 -6.14
C GLN A 99 -22.52 2.97 -6.95
N LEU A 100 -21.88 3.94 -6.30
CA LEU A 100 -21.07 4.95 -6.99
C LEU A 100 -19.91 4.36 -7.79
N ALA A 101 -19.23 3.33 -7.27
CA ALA A 101 -18.20 2.64 -8.02
C ALA A 101 -18.78 1.99 -9.29
N GLY A 102 -19.96 1.37 -9.18
CA GLY A 102 -20.68 0.83 -10.33
C GLY A 102 -21.07 1.92 -11.35
N GLU A 103 -21.64 3.02 -10.89
CA GLU A 103 -22.03 4.16 -11.74
C GLU A 103 -20.82 4.76 -12.48
N LEU A 104 -19.71 4.99 -11.78
CA LEU A 104 -18.48 5.49 -12.40
C LEU A 104 -17.98 4.56 -13.50
N ASN A 105 -17.94 3.25 -13.23
CA ASN A 105 -17.48 2.27 -14.21
C ASN A 105 -18.42 2.18 -15.41
N ALA A 106 -19.74 2.23 -15.19
CA ALA A 106 -20.74 2.21 -16.25
C ALA A 106 -20.67 3.47 -17.13
N LEU A 107 -20.34 4.61 -16.54
CA LEU A 107 -20.13 5.88 -17.24
C LEU A 107 -18.74 6.00 -17.90
N GLY A 108 -17.91 4.95 -17.84
CA GLY A 108 -16.59 4.92 -18.48
C GLY A 108 -15.48 5.68 -17.74
N PHE A 109 -15.70 6.08 -16.49
CA PHE A 109 -14.62 6.66 -15.68
C PHE A 109 -13.58 5.60 -15.32
N THR A 110 -12.31 5.93 -15.53
CA THR A 110 -11.18 5.05 -15.19
C THR A 110 -10.47 5.53 -13.93
N ALA A 111 -10.02 4.60 -13.10
CA ALA A 111 -9.19 4.92 -11.95
C ALA A 111 -7.83 5.52 -12.39
N PRO A 112 -7.14 6.31 -11.54
CA PRO A 112 -5.92 7.04 -11.94
C PRO A 112 -4.75 6.20 -12.44
N ARG A 113 -4.69 4.92 -12.04
CA ARG A 113 -3.68 3.96 -12.49
C ARG A 113 -4.20 3.04 -13.60
N GLY A 114 -5.31 3.41 -14.22
CA GLY A 114 -6.09 2.55 -15.12
C GLY A 114 -7.02 1.59 -14.37
N GLY A 115 -7.95 1.00 -15.13
CA GLY A 115 -8.92 0.03 -14.64
C GLY A 115 -10.16 0.63 -13.96
N ALA A 116 -10.98 -0.27 -13.42
CA ALA A 116 -12.27 0.05 -12.80
C ALA A 116 -12.11 0.65 -11.39
N PHE A 117 -13.02 1.56 -11.03
CA PHE A 117 -13.19 2.03 -9.66
C PHE A 117 -13.75 0.94 -8.76
N ASN A 118 -13.17 0.81 -7.57
CA ASN A 118 -13.73 0.06 -6.46
C ASN A 118 -14.31 0.98 -5.39
N GLN A 119 -15.17 0.42 -4.53
CA GLN A 119 -15.84 1.15 -3.45
C GLN A 119 -14.85 1.94 -2.56
N LYS A 120 -13.70 1.35 -2.19
CA LYS A 120 -12.72 2.00 -1.30
C LYS A 120 -12.02 3.19 -1.97
N GLN A 121 -11.77 3.13 -3.27
CA GLN A 121 -11.23 4.25 -4.04
C GLN A 121 -12.21 5.41 -4.05
N VAL A 122 -13.51 5.14 -4.28
CA VAL A 122 -14.56 6.16 -4.24
C VAL A 122 -14.69 6.78 -2.84
N GLN A 123 -14.70 5.96 -1.78
CA GLN A 123 -14.73 6.44 -0.40
C GLN A 123 -13.54 7.37 -0.11
N ARG A 124 -12.32 6.94 -0.42
CA ARG A 124 -11.10 7.73 -0.19
C ARG A 124 -11.09 9.01 -1.01
N LEU A 125 -11.61 8.98 -2.23
CA LEU A 125 -11.74 10.17 -3.07
C LEU A 125 -12.69 11.19 -2.43
N HIS A 126 -13.84 10.74 -1.93
CA HIS A 126 -14.81 11.58 -1.25
C HIS A 126 -14.28 12.17 0.06
N GLU A 127 -13.63 11.36 0.91
CA GLU A 127 -13.05 11.82 2.18
C GLU A 127 -11.99 12.91 1.98
N ARG A 128 -11.17 12.80 0.92
CA ARG A 128 -10.17 13.83 0.57
C ARG A 128 -10.80 15.19 0.22
N LEU A 129 -12.04 15.20 -0.26
CA LEU A 129 -12.78 16.41 -0.60
C LEU A 129 -13.48 17.04 0.61
N ARG A 130 -13.89 16.23 1.61
CA ARG A 130 -14.61 16.74 2.80
C ARG A 130 -13.71 17.42 3.83
N LEU A 131 -12.43 17.09 3.89
CA LEU A 131 -11.49 17.73 4.84
C LEU A 131 -11.24 19.22 4.52
N VAL A 132 -11.83 19.74 3.44
CA VAL A 132 -11.83 21.15 3.05
C VAL A 132 -12.87 21.98 3.80
N SER A 133 -13.95 21.33 4.26
CA SER A 133 -15.13 22.05 4.79
C SER A 133 -15.19 22.11 6.31
N LYS A 134 -14.18 21.60 7.03
CA LYS A 134 -14.07 21.96 8.45
C LYS A 134 -13.47 23.37 8.49
N PRO A 135 -14.19 24.38 9.02
CA PRO A 135 -13.50 25.60 9.41
C PRO A 135 -12.39 25.19 10.36
N THR A 136 -11.19 25.66 10.09
CA THR A 136 -10.11 25.71 11.08
C THR A 136 -10.69 26.37 12.33
N ALA A 137 -11.05 25.57 13.33
CA ALA A 137 -11.27 26.05 14.68
C ALA A 137 -9.90 26.46 15.19
N ALA A 138 -9.56 27.74 14.97
CA ALA A 138 -8.49 28.41 15.67
C ALA A 138 -9.09 28.90 16.99
N GLU A 139 -8.66 28.27 18.08
CA GLU A 139 -8.55 28.86 19.42
C GLU A 139 -7.07 28.83 19.81
#